data_AF-A0A969N5R1-F1
#
_entry.id   AF-A0A969N5R1-F1
#
_cell.length_a   1.000
_cell.length_b   1.000
_cell.length_c   1.000
_cell.angle_alpha   90.00
_cell.angle_beta   90.00
_cell.angle_gamma   90.00
#
_symmetry.space_group_name_H-M   'P 1'
#
loop_
_entity.id
_entity.type
_entity.pdbx_description
1 polymer ?
#
loop_
_entity_poly.entity_id
_entity_poly.type
_entity_poly.pdbx_seq_one_letter_code
_entity_poly.pdbx_strand_id
1 'polypeptide(L)'
;MSQITVYDHIAQATLDQYDLAQGQCWFLGHSGSVTFRIKTQEEKFLLRIHRAISSSQENVWQSPRVIESELLWLSALDLDTELVVQKPIKNLHDRWVTQVNEDNEDTEIFYCSLLRWIDGEISQAERTPQRPASPAASNLEQ
;
A
#
# COMPACT_ATOMS: atom_id res chain seq x y z
N MET A 1 22.00 -13.57 3.60
CA MET A 1 21.48 -12.32 4.20
C MET A 1 19.96 -12.45 4.23
N SER A 2 19.31 -12.18 5.36
CA SER A 2 17.85 -12.40 5.46
C SER A 2 17.12 -11.37 4.58
N GLN A 3 16.07 -11.78 3.86
CA GLN A 3 15.31 -10.88 2.99
C GLN A 3 14.74 -9.66 3.74
N ILE A 4 14.53 -9.77 5.05
CA ILE A 4 14.05 -8.70 5.92
C ILE A 4 15.00 -7.50 5.89
N THR A 5 16.33 -7.73 5.93
CA THR A 5 17.32 -6.65 5.96
C THR A 5 17.36 -5.83 4.67
N VAL A 6 17.08 -6.46 3.52
CA VAL A 6 17.00 -5.74 2.23
C VAL A 6 15.78 -4.83 2.22
N TYR A 7 14.62 -5.33 2.63
CA TYR A 7 13.40 -4.53 2.64
C TYR A 7 13.44 -3.38 3.64
N ASP A 8 14.12 -3.54 4.78
CA ASP A 8 14.32 -2.44 5.74
C ASP A 8 15.16 -1.31 5.11
N HIS A 9 16.23 -1.66 4.38
CA HIS A 9 17.05 -0.68 3.67
C HIS A 9 16.26 0.03 2.57
N ILE A 10 15.53 -0.71 1.72
CA ILE A 10 14.67 -0.13 0.68
C ILE A 10 13.59 0.76 1.29
N ALA A 11 13.02 0.36 2.44
CA ALA A 11 12.04 1.17 3.13
C ALA A 11 12.64 2.51 3.58
N GLN A 12 13.82 2.48 4.21
CA GLN A 12 14.51 3.68 4.65
C GLN A 12 14.87 4.60 3.48
N ALA A 13 15.47 4.06 2.42
CA ALA A 13 15.82 4.82 1.22
C ALA A 13 14.57 5.38 0.50
N THR A 14 13.43 4.71 0.63
CA THR A 14 12.15 5.27 0.16
C THR A 14 11.77 6.51 0.95
N LEU A 15 11.86 6.48 2.29
CA LEU A 15 11.47 7.59 3.16
C LEU A 15 12.24 8.87 2.90
N ASP A 16 13.51 8.78 2.51
CA ASP A 16 14.34 9.93 2.14
C ASP A 16 13.73 10.70 0.95
N GLN A 17 13.04 10.01 0.05
CA GLN A 17 12.35 10.65 -1.09
C GLN A 17 11.02 11.31 -0.72
N TYR A 18 10.57 11.20 0.53
CA TYR A 18 9.34 11.82 1.04
C TYR A 18 9.60 12.86 2.16
N ASP A 19 10.87 13.19 2.44
CA ASP A 19 11.28 13.99 3.62
C ASP A 19 10.88 13.34 4.95
N LEU A 20 10.83 12.01 4.98
CA LEU A 20 10.42 11.22 6.14
C LEU A 20 11.56 10.38 6.73
N ALA A 21 12.82 10.77 6.52
CA ALA A 21 14.01 10.01 6.91
C ALA A 21 14.02 9.59 8.40
N GLN A 22 13.40 10.39 9.28
CA GLN A 22 13.30 10.12 10.72
C GLN A 22 12.11 9.21 11.10
N GLY A 23 11.33 8.76 10.13
CA GLY A 23 10.18 7.88 10.33
C GLY A 23 10.60 6.49 10.79
N GLN A 24 9.89 5.94 11.77
CA GLN A 24 10.12 4.57 12.24
C GLN A 24 9.36 3.59 11.36
N CYS A 25 10.05 2.54 10.88
CA CYS A 25 9.48 1.49 10.05
C CYS A 25 9.11 0.25 10.89
N TRP A 26 7.89 -0.27 10.73
CA TRP A 26 7.49 -1.59 11.25
C TRP A 26 6.97 -2.46 10.12
N PHE A 27 7.62 -3.61 9.92
CA PHE A 27 7.15 -4.61 8.97
C PHE A 27 5.78 -5.15 9.37
N LEU A 28 4.84 -5.18 8.43
CA LEU A 28 3.49 -5.70 8.63
C LEU A 28 3.27 -7.06 7.97
N GLY A 29 3.95 -7.33 6.85
CA GLY A 29 3.76 -8.58 6.12
C GLY A 29 4.19 -8.52 4.66
N HIS A 30 4.07 -9.68 4.02
CA HIS A 30 4.36 -9.91 2.61
C HIS A 30 3.32 -10.89 2.04
N SER A 31 2.47 -10.43 1.12
CA SER A 31 1.43 -11.27 0.48
C SER A 31 1.26 -10.97 -1.01
N GLY A 32 1.34 -9.69 -1.40
CA GLY A 32 1.40 -9.23 -2.80
C GLY A 32 2.34 -8.03 -2.98
N SER A 33 2.46 -7.21 -1.93
CA SER A 33 3.56 -6.28 -1.70
C SER A 33 4.19 -6.60 -0.35
N VAL A 34 5.43 -6.15 -0.13
CA VAL A 34 5.97 -6.02 1.21
C VAL A 34 5.46 -4.71 1.81
N THR A 35 4.88 -4.77 2.99
CA THR A 35 4.22 -3.61 3.61
C THR A 35 4.84 -3.25 4.95
N PHE A 36 5.04 -1.95 5.15
CA PHE A 36 5.51 -1.36 6.39
C PHE A 36 4.53 -0.31 6.89
N ARG A 37 4.33 -0.25 8.20
CA ARG A 37 3.79 0.94 8.85
C ARG A 37 4.94 1.90 9.09
N ILE A 38 4.75 3.15 8.71
CA ILE A 38 5.66 4.25 9.04
C ILE A 38 4.97 5.11 10.09
N LYS A 39 5.70 5.52 11.13
CA LYS A 39 5.21 6.49 12.12
C LYS A 39 6.21 7.64 12.20
N THR A 40 5.71 8.84 12.01
CA THR A 40 6.43 10.08 12.27
C THR A 40 5.96 10.65 13.61
N GLN A 41 6.40 11.86 13.96
CA GLN A 41 5.91 12.53 15.18
C GLN A 41 4.41 12.87 15.07
N GLU A 42 3.93 13.15 13.87
CA GLU A 42 2.59 13.72 13.64
C GLU A 42 1.63 12.73 12.97
N GLU A 43 2.13 11.89 12.07
CA GLU A 43 1.30 11.08 11.18
C GLU A 43 1.77 9.62 11.10
N LYS A 44 0.89 8.78 10.57
CA LYS A 44 1.19 7.39 10.21
C LYS A 44 0.99 7.22 8.72
N PHE A 45 1.82 6.36 8.13
CA PHE A 45 1.73 6.01 6.73
C PHE A 45 1.82 4.50 6.53
N LEU A 46 1.30 4.06 5.39
CA LEU A 46 1.54 2.74 4.85
C LEU A 46 2.54 2.86 3.71
N LEU A 47 3.68 2.19 3.86
CA LEU A 47 4.63 2.01 2.78
C LEU A 47 4.40 0.64 2.14
N ARG A 48 4.29 0.61 0.81
CA ARG A 48 4.22 -0.61 0.00
C ARG A 48 5.46 -0.69 -0.88
N ILE A 49 6.18 -1.80 -0.81
CA ILE A 49 7.22 -2.19 -1.77
C ILE A 49 6.58 -3.24 -2.68
N HIS A 50 6.45 -2.94 -3.97
CA HIS A 50 5.71 -3.74 -4.95
C HIS A 50 6.55 -4.92 -5.46
N ARG A 51 6.91 -5.80 -4.51
CA ARG A 51 7.61 -7.06 -4.76
C ARG A 51 6.67 -8.25 -4.56
N ALA A 52 6.52 -9.09 -5.58
CA ALA A 52 5.74 -10.33 -5.51
C ALA A 52 6.56 -11.47 -4.87
N ILE A 53 5.88 -12.39 -4.17
CA ILE A 53 6.50 -13.58 -3.55
C ILE A 53 6.97 -14.59 -4.63
N SER A 54 6.30 -14.62 -5.79
CA SER A 54 6.57 -15.59 -6.87
C SER A 54 7.43 -14.99 -7.98
N SER A 55 8.48 -15.72 -8.35
CA SER A 55 9.40 -15.43 -9.46
C SER A 55 8.85 -15.82 -10.85
N SER A 56 7.53 -15.98 -10.99
CA SER A 56 6.91 -16.23 -12.30
C SER A 56 7.14 -15.02 -13.21
N GLN A 57 7.64 -15.27 -14.42
CA GLN A 57 8.21 -14.28 -15.34
C GLN A 57 7.24 -13.19 -15.87
N GLU A 58 5.97 -13.21 -15.46
CA GLU A 58 4.97 -12.22 -15.88
C GLU A 58 4.37 -11.48 -14.68
N ASN A 59 5.18 -10.68 -14.01
CA ASN A 59 4.69 -9.83 -12.94
C ASN A 59 4.26 -8.46 -13.46
N VAL A 60 3.30 -8.43 -14.39
CA VAL A 60 2.70 -7.19 -14.94
C VAL A 60 2.25 -6.25 -13.82
N TRP A 61 1.81 -6.80 -12.69
CA TRP A 61 1.39 -6.09 -11.47
C TRP A 61 2.51 -5.31 -10.77
N GLN A 62 3.78 -5.60 -11.06
CA GLN A 62 4.94 -4.86 -10.55
C GLN A 62 5.41 -3.75 -11.50
N SER A 63 4.77 -3.63 -12.67
CA SER A 63 5.09 -2.57 -13.62
C SER A 63 4.78 -1.21 -13.00
N PRO A 64 5.69 -0.23 -13.08
CA PRO A 64 5.45 1.10 -12.52
C PRO A 64 4.21 1.76 -13.11
N ARG A 65 3.87 1.49 -14.39
CA ARG A 65 2.65 2.00 -15.02
C ARG A 65 1.37 1.42 -14.43
N VAL A 66 1.38 0.13 -14.08
CA VAL A 66 0.22 -0.54 -13.48
C VAL A 66 0.03 -0.05 -12.05
N ILE A 67 1.12 0.05 -11.29
CA ILE A 67 1.11 0.61 -9.94
C ILE A 67 0.59 2.05 -9.97
N GLU A 68 1.12 2.89 -10.87
CA GLU A 68 0.67 4.28 -11.00
C GLU A 68 -0.82 4.39 -11.35
N SER A 69 -1.33 3.51 -12.22
CA SER A 69 -2.76 3.46 -12.54
C SER A 69 -3.63 3.13 -11.33
N GLU A 70 -3.19 2.21 -10.44
CA GLU A 70 -3.88 1.93 -9.18
C GLU A 70 -3.91 3.17 -8.28
N LEU A 71 -2.75 3.83 -8.12
CA LEU A 71 -2.63 5.02 -7.25
C LEU A 71 -3.47 6.19 -7.77
N LEU A 72 -3.48 6.43 -9.08
CA LEU A 72 -4.34 7.45 -9.69
C LEU A 72 -5.82 7.15 -9.43
N TRP A 73 -6.23 5.89 -9.55
CA TRP A 73 -7.61 5.50 -9.27
C TRP A 73 -7.97 5.68 -7.80
N LEU A 74 -7.12 5.30 -6.86
CA LEU A 74 -7.32 5.55 -5.43
C LEU A 74 -7.39 7.04 -5.12
N SER A 75 -6.54 7.86 -5.73
CA SER A 75 -6.57 9.32 -5.57
C SER A 75 -7.86 9.93 -6.11
N ALA A 76 -8.40 9.42 -7.22
CA ALA A 76 -9.68 9.87 -7.76
C ALA A 76 -10.85 9.46 -6.85
N LEU A 77 -10.84 8.24 -6.32
CA LEU A 77 -11.86 7.79 -5.36
C LEU A 77 -11.88 8.64 -4.09
N ASP A 78 -10.71 8.97 -3.54
CA ASP A 78 -10.59 9.85 -2.37
C ASP A 78 -11.10 11.27 -2.64
N LEU A 79 -10.95 11.77 -3.87
CA LEU A 79 -11.35 13.13 -4.24
C LEU A 79 -12.84 13.23 -4.60
N ASP A 80 -13.33 12.25 -5.36
CA ASP A 80 -14.63 12.34 -6.05
C ASP A 80 -15.75 11.62 -5.30
N THR A 81 -15.44 10.92 -4.20
CA THR A 81 -16.41 10.14 -3.44
C THR A 81 -16.24 10.33 -1.92
N GLU A 82 -17.24 9.92 -1.14
CA GLU A 82 -17.16 9.86 0.32
C GLU A 82 -16.58 8.52 0.82
N LEU A 83 -16.01 7.70 -0.08
CA LEU A 83 -15.44 6.42 0.31
C LEU A 83 -14.14 6.62 1.08
N VAL A 84 -14.05 5.99 2.24
CA VAL A 84 -12.80 5.92 3.01
C VAL A 84 -11.86 4.93 2.31
N VAL A 85 -10.95 5.47 1.49
CA VAL A 85 -9.95 4.70 0.74
C VAL A 85 -8.53 5.13 1.14
N GLN A 86 -7.54 4.29 0.83
CA GLN A 86 -6.16 4.64 1.09
C GLN A 86 -5.72 5.73 0.12
N LYS A 87 -5.43 6.91 0.66
CA LYS A 87 -4.97 8.05 -0.14
C LYS A 87 -3.47 7.94 -0.41
N PRO A 88 -3.03 7.84 -1.67
CA PRO A 88 -1.60 7.85 -2.00
C PRO A 88 -0.98 9.23 -1.78
N ILE A 89 0.33 9.26 -1.55
CA ILE A 89 1.12 10.45 -1.33
C ILE A 89 2.19 10.51 -2.42
N LYS A 90 2.38 11.67 -3.02
CA LYS A 90 3.48 11.89 -3.97
C LYS A 90 4.78 12.13 -3.23
N ASN A 91 5.87 11.65 -3.82
CA ASN A 91 7.21 11.93 -3.31
C ASN A 91 7.64 13.39 -3.57
N LEU A 92 8.83 13.77 -3.09
CA LEU A 92 9.42 15.10 -3.27
C LEU A 92 9.62 15.50 -4.75
N HIS A 93 9.53 14.55 -5.67
CA HIS A 93 9.61 14.77 -7.11
C HIS A 93 8.23 14.80 -7.79
N ASP A 94 7.14 14.95 -7.03
CA ASP A 94 5.75 14.94 -7.50
C ASP A 94 5.34 13.64 -8.23
N ARG A 95 5.99 12.51 -7.93
CA ARG A 95 5.66 11.20 -8.51
C ARG A 95 4.91 10.31 -7.53
N TRP A 96 3.96 9.54 -8.06
CA TRP A 96 3.18 8.55 -7.30
C TRP A 96 3.99 7.28 -6.97
N VAL A 97 4.86 6.87 -7.89
CA VAL A 97 5.73 5.71 -7.73
C VAL A 97 7.15 6.18 -7.47
N THR A 98 7.71 5.69 -6.38
CA THR A 98 9.11 5.91 -6.00
C THR A 98 9.95 4.74 -6.47
N GLN A 99 11.09 5.06 -7.10
CA GLN A 99 12.07 4.07 -7.52
C GLN A 99 13.25 4.11 -6.54
N VAL A 100 13.64 2.94 -6.05
CA VAL A 100 14.81 2.75 -5.17
C VAL A 100 15.67 1.62 -5.76
N ASN A 101 16.98 1.83 -5.79
CA ASN A 101 17.95 0.81 -6.17
C ASN A 101 18.55 0.19 -4.91
N GLU A 102 18.91 -1.08 -4.94
CA GLU A 102 19.81 -1.62 -3.92
C GLU A 102 21.21 -1.01 -4.11
N ASP A 103 21.91 -0.64 -3.02
CA ASP A 103 23.19 0.10 -2.99
C ASP A 103 24.34 -0.48 -3.85
N ASN A 104 24.19 -1.66 -4.45
CA ASN A 104 25.16 -2.23 -5.39
C ASN A 104 24.71 -1.96 -6.83
N GLU A 105 25.47 -1.13 -7.53
CA GLU A 105 25.21 -0.42 -8.82
C GLU A 105 24.65 -1.21 -10.03
N ASP A 106 24.26 -2.48 -9.90
CA ASP A 106 23.61 -3.28 -10.95
C ASP A 106 22.50 -4.23 -10.44
N THR A 107 22.01 -4.03 -9.22
CA THR A 107 21.21 -5.05 -8.52
C THR A 107 19.82 -4.51 -8.19
N GLU A 108 18.86 -4.85 -9.06
CA GLU A 108 17.42 -4.82 -8.83
C GLU A 108 16.76 -3.47 -8.44
N ILE A 109 15.78 -3.07 -9.26
CA ILE A 109 14.96 -1.87 -9.02
C ILE A 109 13.73 -2.24 -8.20
N PHE A 110 13.50 -1.51 -7.11
CA PHE A 110 12.30 -1.59 -6.30
C PHE A 110 11.37 -0.42 -6.59
N TYR A 111 10.10 -0.75 -6.84
CA TYR A 111 9.03 0.23 -6.94
C TYR A 111 8.27 0.30 -5.63
N CYS A 112 8.10 1.50 -5.11
CA CYS A 112 7.52 1.78 -3.82
C CYS A 112 6.42 2.85 -3.93
N SER A 113 5.45 2.81 -3.04
CA SER A 113 4.42 3.84 -2.91
C SER A 113 4.11 4.10 -1.44
N LEU A 114 3.93 5.37 -1.08
CA LEU A 114 3.50 5.78 0.24
C LEU A 114 2.02 6.16 0.22
N LEU A 115 1.26 5.69 1.21
CA LEU A 115 -0.16 5.98 1.36
C LEU A 115 -0.45 6.43 2.79
N ARG A 116 -1.53 7.21 2.97
CA ARG A 116 -2.03 7.54 4.30
C ARG A 116 -2.46 6.28 5.03
N TRP A 117 -2.14 6.26 6.32
CA TRP A 117 -2.65 5.22 7.20
C TRP A 117 -4.15 5.40 7.42
N ILE A 118 -4.88 4.30 7.39
CA ILE A 118 -6.28 4.24 7.83
C ILE A 118 -6.27 3.47 9.14
N ASP A 119 -6.70 4.12 10.22
CA ASP A 119 -6.91 3.43 11.48
C ASP A 119 -8.13 2.51 11.34
N GLY A 120 -7.93 1.24 11.66
CA GLY A 120 -8.96 0.21 11.56
C GLY A 120 -8.51 -1.05 12.26
N GLU A 121 -9.45 -1.96 12.48
CA GLU A 121 -9.23 -3.23 13.16
C GLU A 121 -9.57 -4.38 12.23
N ILE A 122 -8.82 -5.47 12.33
CA ILE A 122 -9.18 -6.70 11.64
C ILE A 122 -10.45 -7.21 12.33
N SER A 123 -11.57 -7.19 11.60
CA SER A 123 -12.80 -7.78 12.11
C SER A 123 -12.56 -9.28 12.37
N GLN A 124 -12.57 -9.65 13.64
CA GLN A 124 -12.49 -11.06 14.07
C GLN A 124 -13.84 -11.76 13.97
N ALA A 125 -14.89 -11.07 13.51
CA ALA A 125 -16.15 -11.71 13.19
C ALA A 125 -15.85 -12.80 12.15
N GLU A 126 -16.08 -14.05 12.54
CA GLU A 126 -16.04 -15.18 11.62
C GLU A 126 -16.80 -14.76 10.36
N ARG A 127 -16.20 -14.93 9.19
CA ARG A 127 -16.95 -14.83 7.93
C ARG A 127 -17.91 -16.01 7.87
N THR A 128 -18.96 -15.99 8.68
CA THR A 128 -20.06 -16.92 8.55
C THR A 128 -20.72 -16.59 7.20
N PRO A 129 -20.97 -17.55 6.30
CA PRO A 129 -21.61 -17.30 5.01
C PRO A 129 -23.06 -16.76 5.11
N GLN A 130 -23.54 -16.41 6.30
CA GLN A 130 -24.92 -16.04 6.54
C GLN A 130 -25.08 -14.53 6.54
N ARG A 131 -25.02 -13.95 5.34
CA ARG A 131 -25.88 -12.79 5.04
C ARG A 131 -27.13 -13.36 4.35
N PRO A 132 -28.25 -13.57 5.07
CA PRO A 132 -29.51 -13.76 4.36
C PRO A 132 -29.78 -12.50 3.54
N ALA A 133 -30.24 -12.69 2.31
CA ALA A 133 -30.79 -11.61 1.50
C ALA A 133 -31.75 -10.79 2.38
N SER A 134 -31.67 -9.46 2.27
CA SER A 134 -32.57 -8.54 2.96
C SER A 134 -34.01 -9.06 2.87
N PRO A 135 -34.79 -9.08 3.97
CA PRO A 135 -36.21 -9.28 3.83
C PRO A 135 -36.73 -8.07 3.04
N ALA A 136 -37.34 -8.35 1.89
CA ALA A 136 -38.21 -7.38 1.26
C ALA A 136 -39.25 -6.99 2.32
N ALA A 137 -39.34 -5.69 2.62
CA ALA A 137 -40.36 -5.17 3.51
C ALA A 137 -41.74 -5.64 3.04
N SER A 138 -42.45 -6.30 3.95
CA SER A 138 -43.83 -6.74 3.77
C SER A 138 -44.78 -5.56 3.52
N ASN A 139 -45.67 -5.76 2.55
CA ASN A 139 -47.06 -5.31 2.43
C ASN A 139 -47.47 -3.91 2.92
N LEU A 140 -48.16 -3.17 2.05
CA LEU A 140 -49.36 -2.41 2.43
C LEU A 140 -50.32 -2.30 1.22
N GLU A 141 -51.51 -2.92 1.37
CA GLU A 141 -52.87 -2.47 0.98
C GLU A 141 -53.04 -1.78 -0.40
N GLN A 142 -53.83 -2.29 -1.36
CA GLN A 142 -55.27 -2.60 -1.34
C GLN A 142 -55.68 -3.57 -2.47
#